data_AF-A0AA90QYJ3-F1
#
_entry.id   AF-A0AA90QYJ3-F1
#
_cell.length_a   1.000
_cell.length_b   1.000
_cell.length_c   1.000
_cell.angle_alpha   90.00
_cell.angle_beta   90.00
_cell.angle_gamma   90.00
#
_symmetry.space_group_name_H-M   'P 1'
#
loop_
_entity.id
_entity.type
_entity.pdbx_description
1 polymer ?
#
loop_
_entity_poly.entity_id
_entity_poly.type
_entity_poly.pdbx_seq_one_letter_code
_entity_poly.pdbx_strand_id
1 'polypeptide(L)'
;MNAGTPHIHHIDVRGLEPPEPLERVLDALETLPASDHLCMLIEREPRPLYRILAHNGYGHSTTVLPDYQYEVRIWRRAPDA
;
A
#
# COMPACT_ATOMS: atom_id res chain seq x y z
N MET A 1 3.27 -23.74 -15.07
CA MET A 1 2.61 -22.94 -14.02
C MET A 1 3.01 -21.50 -14.26
N ASN A 2 2.06 -20.60 -14.50
CA ASN A 2 2.34 -19.24 -14.99
C ASN A 2 3.11 -18.48 -13.89
N ALA A 3 4.39 -18.18 -14.14
CA ALA A 3 5.15 -17.26 -13.32
C ALA A 3 4.58 -15.86 -13.59
N GLY A 4 3.43 -15.57 -12.98
CA GLY A 4 2.77 -14.28 -13.10
C GLY A 4 3.73 -13.22 -12.59
N THR A 5 4.15 -12.32 -13.47
CA THR A 5 4.90 -11.14 -13.07
C THR A 5 4.06 -10.34 -12.07
N PRO A 6 4.64 -9.91 -10.93
CA PRO A 6 3.91 -9.11 -9.96
C PRO A 6 3.43 -7.82 -10.63
N HIS A 7 2.11 -7.61 -10.69
CA HIS A 7 1.57 -6.34 -11.18
C HIS A 7 1.57 -5.31 -10.05
N ILE A 8 1.93 -4.08 -10.39
CA ILE A 8 1.92 -2.97 -9.46
C ILE A 8 0.65 -2.16 -9.72
N HIS A 9 -0.23 -2.10 -8.72
CA HIS A 9 -1.45 -1.30 -8.74
C HIS A 9 -1.15 0.06 -8.13
N HIS A 10 -1.53 1.14 -8.80
CA HIS A 10 -1.30 2.50 -8.31
C HIS A 10 -2.61 3.11 -7.82
N ILE A 11 -2.60 3.68 -6.61
CA ILE A 11 -3.73 4.42 -6.06
C ILE A 11 -3.30 5.82 -5.64
N ASP A 12 -4.02 6.82 -6.11
CA ASP A 12 -3.82 8.21 -5.73
C ASP A 12 -4.86 8.59 -4.69
N VAL A 13 -4.40 8.89 -3.48
CA VAL A 13 -5.23 9.31 -2.34
C VAL A 13 -4.88 10.71 -1.87
N ARG A 14 -4.21 11.50 -2.71
CA ARG A 14 -3.93 12.92 -2.45
C ARG A 14 -5.23 13.72 -2.40
N GLY A 15 -5.27 14.74 -1.55
CA GLY A 15 -6.44 15.61 -1.35
C GLY A 15 -7.57 15.01 -0.51
N LEU A 16 -7.49 13.74 -0.11
CA LEU A 16 -8.51 13.10 0.73
C LEU A 16 -8.31 13.41 2.20
N GLU A 17 -9.42 13.54 2.95
CA GLU A 17 -9.38 13.83 4.38
C GLU A 17 -9.28 12.52 5.19
N PRO A 18 -8.52 12.49 6.29
CA PRO A 18 -8.52 11.32 7.16
C PRO A 18 -9.93 11.07 7.71
N PRO A 19 -10.48 9.83 7.66
CA PRO A 19 -9.80 8.55 7.38
C PRO A 19 -9.89 8.02 5.93
N GLU A 20 -10.45 8.75 4.98
CA GLU A 20 -10.73 8.26 3.62
C GLU A 20 -9.51 7.65 2.88
N PRO A 21 -8.28 8.22 2.92
CA PRO A 21 -7.11 7.60 2.30
C PRO A 21 -6.84 6.19 2.83
N LEU A 22 -7.06 5.97 4.13
CA LEU A 22 -6.83 4.70 4.79
C LEU A 22 -7.84 3.67 4.29
N GLU A 23 -9.13 4.02 4.28
CA GLU A 23 -10.20 3.11 3.86
C GLU A 23 -10.00 2.67 2.40
N ARG A 24 -9.65 3.60 1.51
CA ARG A 24 -9.38 3.31 0.10
C ARG A 24 -8.22 2.34 -0.10
N VAL A 25 -7.16 2.49 0.69
CA VAL A 25 -5.98 1.62 0.62
C VAL A 25 -6.31 0.23 1.16
N LEU A 26 -7.07 0.13 2.26
CA LEU A 26 -7.47 -1.16 2.82
C LEU A 26 -8.39 -1.94 1.87
N ASP A 27 -9.39 -1.27 1.27
CA ASP A 27 -10.28 -1.86 0.25
C ASP A 27 -9.49 -2.38 -0.97
N ALA A 28 -8.52 -1.59 -1.45
CA ALA A 28 -7.62 -2.01 -2.51
C ALA A 28 -6.76 -3.23 -2.11
N LEU A 29 -6.27 -3.27 -0.86
CA LEU A 29 -5.47 -4.40 -0.34
C LEU A 29 -6.28 -5.68 -0.13
N GLU A 30 -7.58 -5.58 0.17
CA GLU A 30 -8.48 -6.73 0.29
C GLU A 30 -8.70 -7.43 -1.05
N THR A 31 -8.72 -6.66 -2.14
CA THR A 31 -8.89 -7.18 -3.50
C THR A 31 -7.56 -7.49 -4.20
N LEU A 32 -6.43 -7.06 -3.63
CA LEU A 32 -5.10 -7.23 -4.21
C LEU A 32 -4.66 -8.71 -4.22
N PRO A 33 -4.25 -9.25 -5.39
CA PRO A 33 -3.68 -10.60 -5.49
C PRO A 33 -2.43 -10.76 -4.62
N ALA A 34 -2.19 -11.96 -4.09
CA ALA A 34 -1.05 -12.24 -3.20
C ALA A 34 0.33 -12.03 -3.86
N SER A 35 0.40 -12.09 -5.19
CA SER A 35 1.62 -11.86 -5.97
C SER A 35 1.77 -10.41 -6.43
N ASP A 36 0.78 -9.55 -6.21
CA ASP A 36 0.78 -8.18 -6.69
C ASP A 36 1.20 -7.20 -5.59
N HIS A 37 1.57 -5.99 -6.01
CA HIS A 37 1.97 -4.90 -5.14
C HIS A 37 1.02 -3.71 -5.31
N LEU A 38 0.83 -2.94 -4.24
CA LEU A 38 0.08 -1.68 -4.28
C LEU A 38 1.03 -0.53 -3.99
N CYS A 39 1.16 0.43 -4.90
CA CYS A 39 1.78 1.72 -4.63
C CYS A 39 0.68 2.75 -4.39
N MET A 40 0.72 3.40 -3.24
CA MET A 40 -0.15 4.53 -2.94
C MET A 40 0.62 5.83 -2.89
N LEU A 41 0.03 6.89 -3.42
CA LEU A 41 0.56 8.24 -3.37
C LEU A 41 -0.28 9.10 -2.42
N ILE A 42 0.37 9.75 -1.45
CA ILE A 42 -0.29 10.56 -0.42
C ILE A 42 0.55 11.79 -0.07
N GLU A 43 -0.09 12.90 0.28
CA GLU A 43 0.57 14.18 0.61
C GLU A 43 1.05 14.27 2.07
N ARG A 44 0.83 13.21 2.85
CA ARG A 44 1.18 13.15 4.28
C ARG A 44 1.52 11.74 4.70
N GLU A 45 2.40 11.63 5.69
CA GLU A 45 2.85 10.32 6.19
C GLU A 45 1.70 9.56 6.90
N PRO A 46 1.30 8.37 6.40
CA PRO A 46 0.18 7.59 6.92
C PRO A 46 0.61 6.66 8.07
N ARG A 47 1.06 7.24 9.19
CA ARG A 47 1.55 6.46 10.36
C ARG A 47 0.59 5.38 10.88
N PRO A 48 -0.74 5.61 10.96
CA PRO A 48 -1.68 4.58 11.42
C PRO A 48 -1.71 3.35 10.51
N LEU A 49 -1.54 3.55 9.20
CA LEU A 49 -1.57 2.49 8.20
C LEU A 49 -0.45 1.47 8.46
N TYR A 50 0.77 1.91 8.78
CA TYR A 50 1.91 1.01 8.99
C TYR A 50 1.66 -0.04 10.07
N ARG A 51 0.95 0.33 11.15
CA ARG A 51 0.59 -0.62 12.22
C ARG A 51 -0.42 -1.66 11.72
N ILE A 52 -1.40 -1.24 10.93
CA ILE A 52 -2.43 -2.11 10.35
C ILE A 52 -1.77 -3.08 9.34
N LEU A 53 -0.88 -2.58 8.49
CA LEU A 53 -0.14 -3.41 7.53
C LEU A 53 0.67 -4.49 8.23
N ALA A 54 1.45 -4.12 9.26
CA ALA A 54 2.24 -5.06 10.03
C ALA A 54 1.37 -6.14 10.71
N HIS A 55 0.21 -5.74 11.27
CA HIS A 55 -0.72 -6.67 11.91
C HIS A 55 -1.35 -7.65 10.90
N ASN A 56 -1.68 -7.19 9.71
CA ASN A 56 -2.31 -7.99 8.65
C ASN A 56 -1.29 -8.79 7.80
N GLY A 57 -0.01 -8.82 8.18
CA GLY A 57 1.00 -9.58 7.45
C GLY A 57 1.49 -8.93 6.15
N TYR A 58 1.25 -7.63 5.94
CA TYR A 58 1.76 -6.90 4.80
C TYR A 58 3.13 -6.28 5.10
N GLY A 59 3.97 -6.22 4.07
CA GLY A 59 5.20 -5.45 4.04
C GLY A 59 4.93 -4.09 3.42
N HIS A 60 5.67 -3.08 3.85
CA HIS A 60 5.57 -1.74 3.26
C HIS A 60 6.95 -1.10 3.13
N SER A 61 7.09 -0.22 2.15
CA SER A 61 8.25 0.62 1.93
C SER A 61 7.77 2.02 1.61
N THR A 62 8.22 2.99 2.39
CA THR A 62 7.86 4.40 2.21
C THR A 62 9.03 5.13 1.58
N THR A 63 8.75 5.79 0.46
CA THR A 63 9.68 6.66 -0.24
C THR A 63 9.17 8.09 -0.18
N VAL A 64 10.02 9.01 0.28
CA VAL A 64 9.72 10.45 0.24
C VAL A 64 10.05 10.96 -1.16
N LEU A 65 9.06 11.52 -1.82
CA LEU A 65 9.17 12.12 -3.14
C LEU A 65 9.35 13.65 -3.03
N PRO A 66 9.84 14.31 -4.09
CA PRO A 66 9.74 15.77 -4.20
C PRO A 66 8.29 16.24 -4.06
N ASP A 67 8.09 17.51 -3.71
CA ASP A 67 6.76 18.13 -3.50
C ASP A 67 5.97 17.63 -2.28
N TYR A 68 6.67 17.21 -1.21
CA TYR A 68 6.04 16.72 0.04
C TYR A 68 5.11 15.53 -0.17
N GLN A 69 5.38 14.74 -1.21
CA GLN A 69 4.64 13.52 -1.50
C GLN A 69 5.31 12.31 -0.87
N TYR A 70 4.48 11.34 -0.50
CA TYR A 70 4.89 10.07 0.05
C TYR A 70 4.35 8.98 -0.86
N GLU A 71 5.25 8.18 -1.41
CA GLU A 71 4.90 6.94 -2.07
C GLU A 71 5.07 5.81 -1.06
N VAL A 72 3.99 5.06 -0.81
CA VAL A 72 4.06 3.86 0.02
C VAL A 72 3.78 2.66 -0.87
N ARG A 73 4.79 1.81 -1.03
CA ARG A 73 4.66 0.52 -1.69
C ARG A 73 4.32 -0.54 -0.65
N ILE A 74 3.27 -1.30 -0.90
CA ILE A 74 2.72 -2.30 0.00
C ILE A 74 2.68 -3.63 -0.76
N TRP A 75 3.09 -4.70 -0.11
CA TRP A 75 3.05 -6.06 -0.67
C TRP A 75 2.61 -7.04 0.39
N ARG A 76 1.96 -8.13 -0.01
CA ARG A 76 1.63 -9.22 0.92
C ARG A 76 2.94 -9.94 1.26
N ARG A 77 3.28 -10.07 2.55
CA ARG A 77 4.39 -10.96 2.91
C ARG A 77 3.90 -12.39 2.70
N ALA A 78 4.72 -13.21 2.04
CA ALA A 78 4.48 -14.63 2.07
C ALA A 78 4.42 -15.06 3.55
N PRO A 79 3.42 -15.83 3.97
CA PRO A 79 3.49 -16.44 5.30
C PRO A 79 4.79 -17.24 5.35
N ASP A 80 5.68 -16.91 6.30
CA ASP A 80 6.81 -17.75 6.63
C ASP A 80 6.27 -19.16 6.87
N ALA A 81 6.61 -20.08 5.96
CA ALA A 81 6.16 -21.47 5.97
C ALA A 81 6.93 -22.30 7.01
#